data_AF-A0A497LE71-F1
#
_entry.id   AF-A0A497LE71-F1
#
_cell.length_a   1.000
_cell.length_b   1.000
_cell.length_c   1.000
_cell.angle_alpha   90.00
_cell.angle_beta   90.00
_cell.angle_gamma   90.00
#
_symmetry.space_group_name_H-M   'P 1'
#
loop_
_entity.id
_entity.type
_entity.pdbx_description
1 polymer ?
#
loop_
_entity_poly.entity_id
_entity_poly.type
_entity_poly.pdbx_seq_one_letter_code
_entity_poly.pdbx_strand_id
1 'polypeptide(L)'
;MYESACRPHELLGLRLRNVQVDQYGAVTMVDGKTGQRRIRLVQSAPYLQVWINHHPRKDDPDAPLWFTSRHTGMTVGRLETLLTTLAYRAGLKGRIYPYVFRHSRLTELAKYLTESELKTYAGWTQGSRVAQVYVHLSGRDLDRKILKIHGLKPPEEELMPAGEMAPKPCLRCGRQNPADAKFCSQCGLPLTYEAAWEADKVSQKLSELLNRPEILETLAKTLREILVKGEGPYATPPCR
;
A
#
# COMPACT_ATOMS: atom_id res chain seq x y z
N MET A 1 2.99 4.62 -5.85
CA MET A 1 3.81 5.29 -6.89
C MET A 1 5.13 4.56 -7.11
N TYR A 2 5.99 4.45 -6.09
CA TYR A 2 7.28 3.73 -6.19
C TYR A 2 7.09 2.30 -6.68
N GLU A 3 6.39 1.47 -5.90
CA GLU A 3 6.24 0.05 -6.20
C GLU A 3 5.65 -0.18 -7.60
N SER A 4 4.52 0.48 -7.92
CA SER A 4 3.80 0.30 -9.18
C SER A 4 4.50 0.88 -10.42
N ALA A 5 5.47 1.78 -10.22
CA ALA A 5 6.10 2.59 -11.26
C ALA A 5 5.09 3.33 -12.20
N CYS A 6 3.83 3.54 -11.79
CA CYS A 6 2.82 4.16 -12.63
C CYS A 6 3.19 5.60 -13.01
N ARG A 7 2.75 6.04 -14.19
CA ARG A 7 2.76 7.48 -14.54
C ARG A 7 1.82 8.24 -13.60
N PRO A 8 2.00 9.55 -13.40
CA PRO A 8 1.15 10.31 -12.46
C PRO A 8 -0.32 10.29 -12.83
N HIS A 9 -0.65 10.48 -14.12
CA HIS A 9 -2.04 10.44 -14.59
C HIS A 9 -2.67 9.05 -14.45
N GLU A 10 -1.90 8.00 -14.70
CA GLU A 10 -2.34 6.61 -14.51
C GLU A 10 -2.69 6.33 -13.04
N LEU A 11 -1.83 6.78 -12.12
CA LEU A 11 -2.03 6.60 -10.69
C LEU A 11 -3.25 7.39 -10.18
N LEU A 12 -3.36 8.66 -10.59
CA LEU A 12 -4.42 9.57 -10.17
C LEU A 12 -5.77 9.25 -10.82
N GLY A 13 -5.77 8.58 -11.97
CA GLY A 13 -6.97 8.10 -12.66
C GLY A 13 -7.60 6.85 -12.06
N LEU A 14 -6.96 6.22 -11.07
CA LEU A 14 -7.50 5.03 -10.41
C LEU A 14 -8.79 5.33 -9.64
N ARG A 15 -9.72 4.38 -9.71
CA ARG A 15 -10.95 4.32 -8.93
C ARG A 15 -10.92 3.10 -8.01
N LEU A 16 -11.83 3.03 -7.04
CA LEU A 16 -11.91 1.90 -6.10
C LEU A 16 -12.06 0.56 -6.83
N ARG A 17 -12.89 0.48 -7.88
CA ARG A 17 -13.07 -0.72 -8.71
C ARG A 17 -11.79 -1.22 -9.39
N ASN A 18 -10.78 -0.37 -9.54
CA ASN A 18 -9.54 -0.76 -10.20
C ASN A 18 -8.60 -1.55 -9.27
N VAL A 19 -8.92 -1.67 -7.98
CA VAL A 19 -8.10 -2.37 -6.99
C VAL A 19 -8.81 -3.63 -6.53
N GLN A 20 -8.15 -4.77 -6.68
CA GLN A 20 -8.59 -6.04 -6.13
C GLN A 20 -7.54 -6.57 -5.15
N VAL A 21 -7.93 -6.81 -3.91
CA VAL A 21 -7.03 -7.37 -2.88
C VAL A 21 -7.16 -8.89 -2.89
N ASP A 22 -6.02 -9.57 -2.87
CA ASP A 22 -5.90 -11.03 -2.84
C ASP A 22 -4.90 -11.48 -1.76
N GLN A 23 -4.70 -12.80 -1.62
CA GLN A 23 -3.81 -13.36 -0.59
C GLN A 23 -2.32 -12.99 -0.77
N TYR A 24 -1.94 -12.48 -1.94
CA TYR A 24 -0.57 -12.09 -2.28
C TYR A 24 -0.36 -10.57 -2.31
N GLY A 25 -1.38 -9.79 -1.91
CA GLY A 25 -1.34 -8.33 -1.88
C GLY A 25 -2.52 -7.71 -2.62
N ALA A 26 -2.25 -6.79 -3.55
CA ALA A 26 -3.28 -6.11 -4.33
C ALA A 26 -2.93 -6.10 -5.81
N VAL A 27 -3.93 -6.26 -6.66
CA VAL A 27 -3.84 -6.14 -8.10
C VAL A 27 -4.53 -4.83 -8.50
N THR A 28 -3.83 -4.01 -9.26
CA THR A 28 -4.38 -2.76 -9.81
C THR A 28 -4.45 -2.82 -11.32
N MET A 29 -5.61 -2.49 -11.87
CA MET A 29 -5.83 -2.34 -13.30
C MET A 29 -5.64 -0.87 -13.68
N VAL A 30 -4.58 -0.60 -14.43
CA VAL A 30 -4.13 0.75 -14.75
C VAL A 30 -4.35 1.01 -16.22
N ASP A 31 -5.01 2.11 -16.55
CA ASP A 31 -5.23 2.55 -17.92
C ASP A 31 -4.25 3.67 -18.29
N GLY A 32 -3.59 3.53 -19.44
CA GLY A 32 -2.56 4.45 -19.91
C GLY A 32 -2.51 4.52 -21.42
N LYS A 33 -1.62 5.38 -21.94
CA LYS A 33 -1.50 5.67 -23.37
C LYS A 33 -1.31 4.41 -24.25
N THR A 34 -0.72 3.36 -23.70
CA THR A 34 -0.39 2.10 -24.41
C THR A 34 -1.39 0.99 -24.14
N GLY A 35 -2.55 1.31 -23.54
CA GLY A 35 -3.59 0.37 -23.15
C GLY A 35 -3.57 0.05 -21.66
N GLN A 36 -4.48 -0.83 -21.28
CA GLN A 36 -4.61 -1.27 -19.90
C GLN A 36 -3.56 -2.31 -19.53
N ARG A 37 -3.06 -2.23 -18.29
CA ARG A 37 -2.17 -3.24 -17.74
C ARG A 37 -2.49 -3.56 -16.30
N ARG A 38 -2.17 -4.79 -15.93
CA ARG A 38 -2.28 -5.33 -14.58
C ARG A 38 -0.97 -5.12 -13.82
N ILE A 39 -1.03 -4.50 -12.65
CA ILE A 39 0.13 -4.32 -11.76
C ILE A 39 -0.15 -4.96 -10.42
N ARG A 40 0.76 -5.85 -9.99
CA ARG A 40 0.74 -6.45 -8.65
C ARG A 40 1.50 -5.56 -7.67
N LEU A 41 0.86 -5.25 -6.55
CA LEU A 41 1.41 -4.57 -5.38
C LEU A 41 1.47 -5.57 -4.23
N VAL A 42 2.61 -5.64 -3.57
CA VAL A 42 2.85 -6.51 -2.42
C VAL A 42 3.16 -5.65 -1.20
N GLN A 43 4.15 -4.76 -1.30
CA GLN A 43 4.60 -3.92 -0.19
C GLN A 43 3.57 -2.84 0.16
N SER A 44 2.97 -2.21 -0.85
CA SER A 44 1.97 -1.15 -0.65
C SER A 44 0.58 -1.69 -0.34
N ALA A 45 0.34 -3.00 -0.49
CA ALA A 45 -1.00 -3.59 -0.38
C ALA A 45 -1.63 -3.40 1.00
N PRO A 46 -0.94 -3.61 2.14
CA PRO A 46 -1.52 -3.36 3.45
C PRO A 46 -1.91 -1.88 3.66
N TYR A 47 -1.06 -0.94 3.21
CA TYR A 47 -1.35 0.50 3.28
C TYR A 47 -2.60 0.84 2.44
N LEU A 48 -2.69 0.27 1.24
CA LEU A 48 -3.81 0.48 0.34
C LEU A 48 -5.11 -0.10 0.93
N GLN A 49 -5.07 -1.26 1.56
CA GLN A 49 -6.24 -1.85 2.22
C GLN A 49 -6.73 -0.99 3.39
N VAL A 50 -5.81 -0.49 4.24
CA VAL A 50 -6.16 0.41 5.34
C VAL A 50 -6.80 1.68 4.80
N TRP A 51 -6.27 2.25 3.71
CA TRP A 51 -6.84 3.42 3.06
C TRP A 51 -8.25 3.17 2.53
N ILE A 52 -8.46 2.07 1.78
CA ILE A 52 -9.77 1.71 1.22
C ILE A 52 -10.81 1.52 2.32
N ASN A 53 -10.43 0.90 3.45
CA ASN A 53 -11.35 0.69 4.57
C ASN A 53 -11.83 2.00 5.21
N HIS A 54 -10.99 3.05 5.21
CA HIS A 54 -11.32 4.38 5.73
C HIS A 54 -11.80 5.35 4.64
N HIS A 55 -11.96 4.88 3.41
CA HIS A 55 -12.33 5.74 2.30
C HIS A 55 -13.78 6.26 2.50
N PRO A 56 -14.03 7.59 2.46
CA PRO A 56 -15.35 8.16 2.73
C PRO A 56 -16.46 7.66 1.81
N ARG A 57 -16.10 7.20 0.61
CA ARG A 57 -17.01 6.62 -0.39
C ARG A 57 -16.61 5.20 -0.74
N LYS A 58 -16.26 4.39 0.25
CA LYS A 58 -15.80 3.00 0.03
C LYS A 58 -16.82 2.13 -0.72
N ASP A 59 -18.10 2.47 -0.61
CA ASP A 59 -19.21 1.73 -1.22
C ASP A 59 -19.50 2.19 -2.67
N ASP A 60 -18.86 3.25 -3.15
CA ASP A 60 -18.95 3.73 -4.53
C ASP A 60 -17.74 3.22 -5.35
N PRO A 61 -17.91 2.17 -6.17
CA PRO A 61 -16.81 1.59 -6.96
C PRO A 61 -16.19 2.58 -7.96
N ASP A 62 -16.94 3.62 -8.33
CA ASP A 62 -16.54 4.63 -9.30
C ASP A 62 -15.85 5.82 -8.63
N ALA A 63 -15.81 5.88 -7.30
CA ALA A 63 -15.11 6.94 -6.59
C ALA A 63 -13.60 6.94 -6.94
N PRO A 64 -13.01 8.11 -7.22
CA PRO A 64 -11.56 8.26 -7.35
C PRO A 64 -10.85 7.72 -6.11
N LEU A 65 -9.86 6.84 -6.31
CA LEU A 65 -9.07 6.25 -5.24
C LEU A 65 -8.28 7.33 -4.47
N TRP A 66 -7.87 8.39 -5.17
CA TRP A 66 -7.17 9.54 -4.62
C TRP A 66 -8.01 10.79 -4.85
N PHE A 67 -8.43 11.44 -3.78
CA PHE A 67 -9.33 12.59 -3.84
C PHE A 67 -8.82 13.78 -3.02
N THR A 68 -9.31 14.97 -3.33
CA THR A 68 -9.08 16.20 -2.56
C THR A 68 -10.13 16.36 -1.45
N SER A 69 -10.00 17.33 -0.55
CA SER A 69 -11.03 17.60 0.46
C SER A 69 -12.44 17.86 -0.10
N ARG A 70 -12.56 18.19 -1.39
CA ARG A 70 -13.84 18.36 -2.09
C ARG A 70 -14.38 17.05 -2.72
N HIS A 71 -13.79 15.91 -2.40
CA HIS A 71 -14.10 14.60 -2.98
C HIS A 71 -13.98 14.51 -4.51
N THR A 72 -13.22 15.43 -5.12
CA THR A 72 -12.85 15.38 -6.53
C THR A 72 -11.50 14.69 -6.70
N GLY A 73 -11.27 14.07 -7.86
CA GLY A 73 -9.99 13.41 -8.18
C GLY A 73 -8.80 14.36 -7.99
N MET A 74 -7.73 13.83 -7.40
CA MET A 74 -6.52 14.61 -7.15
C MET A 74 -5.80 14.96 -8.47
N THR A 75 -5.30 16.19 -8.59
CA THR A 75 -4.55 16.65 -9.76
C THR A 75 -3.05 16.39 -9.63
N VAL A 76 -2.32 16.39 -10.75
CA VAL A 76 -0.86 16.23 -10.77
C VAL A 76 -0.15 17.34 -9.99
N GLY A 77 -0.59 18.61 -10.13
CA GLY A 77 0.00 19.72 -9.38
C GLY A 77 -0.18 19.58 -7.86
N ARG A 78 -1.32 19.03 -7.41
CA ARG A 78 -1.53 18.75 -5.98
C ARG A 78 -0.62 17.63 -5.49
N LEU A 79 -0.46 16.58 -6.28
CA LEU A 79 0.47 15.49 -6.01
C LEU A 79 1.92 15.98 -5.92
N GLU A 80 2.36 16.87 -6.82
CA GLU A 80 3.71 17.46 -6.77
C GLU A 80 3.93 18.32 -5.52
N THR A 81 2.93 19.11 -5.14
CA THR A 81 2.98 19.90 -3.90
C THR A 81 3.07 19.00 -2.67
N LEU A 82 2.30 17.90 -2.65
CA LEU A 82 2.34 16.90 -1.59
C LEU A 82 3.74 16.28 -1.50
N LEU A 83 4.29 15.82 -2.62
CA LEU A 83 5.63 15.21 -2.67
C LEU A 83 6.73 16.19 -2.23
N THR A 84 6.65 17.45 -2.64
CA THR A 84 7.60 18.50 -2.22
C THR A 84 7.54 18.70 -0.71
N THR A 85 6.34 18.76 -0.14
CA THR A 85 6.13 18.90 1.30
C THR A 85 6.69 17.69 2.06
N LEU A 86 6.44 16.47 1.57
CA LEU A 86 6.95 15.24 2.17
C LEU A 86 8.48 15.16 2.07
N ALA A 87 9.06 15.56 0.93
CA ALA A 87 10.51 15.59 0.75
C ALA A 87 11.20 16.55 1.73
N TYR A 88 10.61 17.73 1.94
CA TYR A 88 11.10 18.69 2.92
C TYR A 88 11.04 18.12 4.34
N ARG A 89 9.92 17.51 4.73
CA ARG A 89 9.76 16.86 6.06
C ARG A 89 10.71 15.70 6.29
N ALA A 90 11.04 14.96 5.23
CA ALA A 90 12.01 13.86 5.27
C ALA A 90 13.47 14.34 5.22
N GLY A 91 13.72 15.66 5.12
CA GLY A 91 15.08 16.21 5.04
C GLY A 91 15.82 15.87 3.73
N LEU A 92 15.08 15.51 2.68
CA LEU A 92 15.68 15.12 1.40
C LEU A 92 16.21 16.35 0.65
N LYS A 93 17.47 16.28 0.25
CA LYS A 93 18.11 17.30 -0.59
C LYS A 93 17.88 16.95 -2.05
N GLY A 94 17.16 17.79 -2.77
CA GLY A 94 16.95 17.65 -4.22
C GLY A 94 15.50 17.78 -4.67
N ARG A 95 15.30 17.82 -5.98
CA ARG A 95 13.96 17.93 -6.58
C ARG A 95 13.28 16.57 -6.62
N ILE A 96 12.33 16.35 -5.71
CA ILE A 96 11.48 15.16 -5.71
C ILE A 96 10.21 15.45 -6.50
N TYR A 97 9.99 14.70 -7.58
CA TYR A 97 8.81 14.79 -8.42
C TYR A 97 8.37 13.38 -8.85
N PRO A 98 7.11 13.19 -9.29
CA PRO A 98 6.53 11.86 -9.45
C PRO A 98 7.33 10.88 -10.30
N TYR A 99 7.98 11.35 -11.38
CA TYR A 99 8.72 10.46 -12.28
C TYR A 99 10.01 9.92 -11.68
N VAL A 100 10.59 10.54 -10.65
CA VAL A 100 11.78 10.01 -9.96
C VAL A 100 11.47 8.61 -9.41
N PHE A 101 10.33 8.44 -8.76
CA PHE A 101 9.91 7.14 -8.22
C PHE A 101 9.79 6.07 -9.30
N ARG A 102 9.25 6.45 -10.46
CA ARG A 102 9.13 5.55 -11.62
C ARG A 102 10.51 5.16 -12.14
N HIS A 103 11.41 6.12 -12.35
CA HIS A 103 12.76 5.85 -12.82
C HIS A 103 13.50 4.93 -11.85
N SER A 104 13.50 5.25 -10.54
CA SER A 104 14.15 4.45 -9.51
C SER A 104 13.66 3.00 -9.49
N ARG A 105 12.33 2.80 -9.54
CA ARG A 105 11.77 1.45 -9.52
C ARG A 105 12.10 0.65 -10.79
N LEU A 106 12.06 1.28 -11.96
CA LEU A 106 12.40 0.60 -13.21
C LEU A 106 13.88 0.22 -13.28
N THR A 107 14.78 1.07 -12.77
CA THR A 107 16.20 0.74 -12.64
C THR A 107 16.45 -0.42 -11.69
N GLU A 108 15.71 -0.49 -10.58
CA GLU A 108 15.79 -1.62 -9.65
C GLU A 108 15.30 -2.93 -10.30
N LEU A 109 14.12 -2.88 -10.94
CA LEU A 109 13.51 -4.04 -11.58
C LEU A 109 14.28 -4.57 -12.79
N ALA A 110 15.02 -3.71 -13.50
CA ALA A 110 15.80 -4.12 -14.67
C ALA A 110 16.93 -5.12 -14.33
N LYS A 111 17.30 -5.26 -13.05
CA LYS A 111 18.24 -6.28 -12.58
C LYS A 111 17.63 -7.69 -12.54
N TYR A 112 16.30 -7.77 -12.45
CA TYR A 112 15.58 -9.02 -12.22
C TYR A 112 14.63 -9.39 -13.37
N LEU A 113 14.22 -8.40 -14.16
CA LEU A 113 13.29 -8.59 -15.28
C LEU A 113 14.02 -8.51 -16.62
N THR A 114 13.57 -9.34 -17.56
CA THR A 114 13.96 -9.19 -18.96
C THR A 114 13.42 -7.89 -19.56
N GLU A 115 13.99 -7.45 -20.68
CA GLU A 115 13.52 -6.26 -21.39
C GLU A 115 12.03 -6.33 -21.74
N SER A 116 11.54 -7.51 -22.16
CA SER A 116 10.15 -7.73 -22.54
C SER A 116 9.18 -7.63 -21.35
N GLU A 117 9.56 -8.18 -20.19
CA GLU A 117 8.80 -8.12 -18.95
C GLU A 117 8.78 -6.72 -18.39
N LEU A 118 9.94 -6.03 -18.40
CA LEU A 118 10.06 -4.64 -17.97
C LEU A 118 9.19 -3.72 -18.83
N LYS A 119 9.14 -3.93 -20.16
CA LYS A 119 8.24 -3.17 -21.05
C LYS A 119 6.77 -3.39 -20.69
N THR A 120 6.37 -4.64 -20.45
CA THR A 120 5.00 -4.97 -20.02
C THR A 120 4.67 -4.30 -18.68
N TYR A 121 5.58 -4.39 -17.71
CA TYR A 121 5.42 -3.78 -16.39
C TYR A 121 5.28 -2.24 -16.47
N ALA A 122 6.18 -1.62 -17.22
CA ALA A 122 6.25 -0.17 -17.39
C ALA A 122 5.10 0.38 -18.25
N GLY A 123 4.39 -0.45 -19.02
CA GLY A 123 3.42 -0.01 -20.02
C GLY A 123 4.10 0.68 -21.20
N TRP A 124 5.13 0.04 -21.76
CA TRP A 124 5.75 0.43 -23.04
C TRP A 124 5.34 -0.56 -24.13
N THR A 125 5.34 -0.09 -25.38
CA THR A 125 5.19 -0.98 -26.53
C THR A 125 6.41 -1.89 -26.64
N GLN A 126 6.24 -3.13 -27.12
CA GLN A 126 7.34 -4.08 -27.22
C GLN A 126 8.45 -3.60 -28.18
N GLY A 127 8.10 -2.84 -29.21
CA GLY A 127 9.05 -2.19 -30.13
C GLY A 127 9.75 -0.94 -29.57
N SER A 128 9.45 -0.51 -28.33
CA SER A 128 10.08 0.69 -27.76
C SER A 128 11.54 0.44 -27.37
N ARG A 129 12.42 1.41 -27.67
CA ARG A 129 13.83 1.40 -27.23
C ARG A 129 14.03 1.91 -25.80
N VAL A 130 12.98 2.37 -25.12
CA VAL A 130 13.10 3.03 -23.80
C VAL A 130 13.66 2.08 -22.72
N ALA A 131 13.43 0.77 -22.84
CA ALA A 131 13.94 -0.21 -21.90
C ALA A 131 15.48 -0.34 -21.94
N GLN A 132 16.13 0.03 -23.05
CA GLN A 132 17.59 0.01 -23.20
C GLN A 132 18.31 0.96 -22.23
N VAL A 133 17.60 1.96 -21.69
CA VAL A 133 18.14 2.87 -20.66
C VAL A 133 18.35 2.17 -19.31
N TYR A 134 17.66 1.05 -19.07
CA TYR A 134 17.69 0.33 -17.80
C TYR A 134 18.34 -1.05 -17.92
N VAL A 135 18.16 -1.71 -19.07
CA VAL A 135 18.67 -3.05 -19.32
C VAL A 135 20.04 -2.94 -19.97
N HIS A 136 21.07 -3.25 -19.19
CA HIS A 136 22.40 -3.51 -19.70
C HIS A 136 22.66 -5.01 -19.55
N LEU A 137 22.63 -5.75 -20.66
CA LEU A 137 22.85 -7.19 -20.64
C LEU A 137 24.27 -7.46 -20.13
N SER A 138 24.40 -8.12 -18.97
CA SER A 138 25.71 -8.56 -18.49
C SER A 138 26.02 -9.93 -19.09
N GLY A 139 27.30 -10.21 -19.42
CA GLY A 139 27.70 -11.54 -19.92
C GLY A 139 27.32 -12.68 -18.96
N ARG A 140 27.27 -12.37 -17.66
CA ARG A 140 26.86 -13.29 -16.59
C ARG A 140 25.40 -13.77 -16.72
N ASP A 141 24.50 -12.92 -17.24
CA ASP A 141 23.09 -13.28 -17.46
C ASP A 141 22.93 -14.26 -18.63
N LEU A 142 23.83 -14.17 -19.62
CA LEU A 142 23.86 -15.08 -20.76
C LEU A 142 24.37 -16.45 -20.32
N ASP A 143 25.45 -16.50 -19.55
CA ASP A 143 26.02 -17.74 -19.01
C ASP A 143 24.99 -18.50 -18.17
N ARG A 144 24.25 -17.80 -17.30
CA ARG A 144 23.19 -18.40 -16.49
C ARG A 144 22.11 -19.09 -17.34
N LYS A 145 21.70 -18.45 -18.44
CA LYS A 145 20.69 -19.00 -19.37
C LYS A 145 21.25 -20.19 -20.16
N ILE A 146 22.50 -20.11 -20.61
CA ILE A 146 23.18 -21.20 -21.32
C ILE A 146 23.31 -22.43 -20.40
N LEU A 147 23.71 -22.24 -19.13
CA LEU A 147 23.77 -23.31 -18.14
C LEU A 147 22.42 -24.03 -17.99
N LYS A 148 21.31 -23.27 -17.89
CA LYS A 148 19.95 -23.85 -17.85
C LYS A 148 19.62 -24.68 -19.11
N ILE A 149 19.98 -24.19 -20.29
CA ILE A 149 19.75 -24.92 -21.57
C ILE A 149 20.50 -26.26 -21.57
N HIS A 150 21.70 -26.30 -20.98
CA HIS A 150 22.50 -27.52 -20.85
C HIS A 150 22.15 -28.37 -19.62
N GLY A 151 21.05 -28.09 -18.92
CA GLY A 151 20.61 -28.86 -17.75
C GLY A 151 21.47 -28.68 -16.50
N LEU A 152 22.39 -27.72 -16.52
CA LEU A 152 23.23 -27.37 -15.37
C LEU A 152 22.46 -26.40 -14.48
N LYS A 153 22.48 -26.63 -13.16
CA LYS A 153 21.90 -25.70 -12.19
C LYS A 153 22.79 -24.45 -12.10
N PRO A 154 22.33 -23.28 -12.57
CA PRO A 154 23.04 -22.05 -12.30
C PRO A 154 23.00 -21.72 -10.80
N PRO A 155 23.85 -20.79 -10.33
CA PRO A 155 23.68 -20.16 -9.02
C PRO A 155 22.24 -19.65 -8.88
N GLU A 156 21.65 -19.85 -7.70
CA GLU A 156 20.28 -19.47 -7.35
C GLU A 156 19.92 -18.08 -7.89
N GLU A 157 18.69 -17.93 -8.37
CA GLU A 157 18.21 -16.62 -8.82
C GLU A 157 18.28 -15.63 -7.66
N GLU A 158 18.95 -14.50 -7.90
CA GLU A 158 18.99 -13.42 -6.92
C GLU A 158 17.57 -12.87 -6.78
N LEU A 159 16.89 -13.26 -5.70
CA LEU A 159 15.61 -12.66 -5.33
C LEU A 159 15.88 -11.26 -4.80
N MET A 160 14.99 -10.30 -5.10
CA MET A 160 15.03 -9.03 -4.41
C MET A 160 14.93 -9.27 -2.90
N PRO A 161 15.86 -8.76 -2.08
CA PRO A 161 15.77 -8.89 -0.64
C PRO A 161 14.49 -8.21 -0.15
N ALA A 162 13.87 -8.78 0.87
CA ALA A 162 12.75 -8.13 1.56
C ALA A 162 13.26 -6.83 2.20
N GLY A 163 12.94 -5.68 1.58
CA GLY A 163 13.30 -4.37 2.10
C GLY A 163 12.55 -4.02 3.38
N GLU A 164 12.95 -2.93 4.05
CA GLU A 164 12.36 -2.45 5.31
C GLU A 164 10.84 -2.20 5.23
N MET A 165 10.32 -1.95 4.03
CA MET A 165 8.90 -1.72 3.74
C MET A 165 8.10 -3.02 3.50
N ALA A 166 8.70 -4.20 3.76
CA ALA A 166 8.00 -5.47 3.64
C ALA A 166 6.84 -5.57 4.65
N PRO A 167 5.66 -6.04 4.23
CA PRO A 167 4.53 -6.29 5.13
C PRO A 167 4.88 -7.25 6.26
N LYS A 168 4.33 -7.00 7.45
CA LYS A 168 4.51 -7.86 8.63
C LYS A 168 3.26 -8.69 8.88
N PRO A 169 3.36 -10.03 8.95
CA PRO A 169 2.23 -10.87 9.30
C PRO A 169 1.89 -10.73 10.80
N CYS A 170 0.60 -10.66 11.12
CA CYS A 170 0.13 -10.74 12.50
C CYS A 170 0.24 -12.17 13.02
N LEU A 171 0.90 -12.36 14.16
CA LEU A 171 1.08 -13.68 14.77
C LEU A 171 -0.21 -14.30 15.33
N ARG A 172 -1.27 -13.50 15.53
CA ARG A 172 -2.57 -13.97 16.04
C ARG A 172 -3.54 -14.33 14.91
N CYS A 173 -3.74 -13.44 13.94
CA CYS A 173 -4.76 -13.62 12.89
C CYS A 173 -4.19 -13.81 11.48
N GLY A 174 -2.87 -13.79 11.30
CA GLY A 174 -2.21 -13.98 10.00
C GLY A 174 -2.31 -12.78 9.04
N ARG A 175 -3.03 -11.71 9.39
CA ARG A 175 -3.19 -10.54 8.51
C ARG A 175 -1.85 -9.87 8.21
N GLN A 176 -1.64 -9.52 6.95
CA GLN A 176 -0.54 -8.66 6.51
C GLN A 176 -0.80 -7.21 6.95
N ASN A 177 0.12 -6.64 7.71
CA ASN A 177 0.05 -5.25 8.17
C ASN A 177 1.17 -4.41 7.56
N PRO A 178 0.97 -3.09 7.45
CA PRO A 178 2.02 -2.14 7.09
C PRO A 178 3.31 -2.35 7.90
N ALA A 179 4.47 -2.04 7.31
CA ALA A 179 5.76 -2.26 7.95
C ALA A 179 5.95 -1.44 9.23
N ASP A 180 5.35 -0.25 9.27
CA ASP A 180 5.32 0.72 10.38
C ASP A 180 4.10 0.56 11.30
N ALA A 181 3.25 -0.46 11.10
CA ALA A 181 2.08 -0.67 11.93
C ALA A 181 2.45 -1.06 13.36
N LYS A 182 1.97 -0.28 14.34
CA LYS A 182 2.09 -0.56 15.78
C LYS A 182 1.11 -1.63 16.25
N PHE A 183 -0.09 -1.67 15.67
CA PHE A 183 -1.16 -2.60 16.02
C PHE A 183 -1.72 -3.27 14.77
N CYS A 184 -2.26 -4.48 14.93
CA CYS A 184 -2.93 -5.17 13.85
C CYS A 184 -4.26 -4.48 13.49
N SER A 185 -4.43 -4.18 12.20
CA SER A 185 -5.64 -3.56 11.64
C SER A 185 -6.93 -4.39 11.76
N GLN A 186 -6.83 -5.69 12.07
CA GLN A 186 -7.99 -6.58 12.18
C GLN A 186 -8.30 -6.99 13.63
N CYS A 187 -7.29 -7.43 14.37
CA CYS A 187 -7.50 -8.01 15.70
C CYS A 187 -6.95 -7.13 16.84
N GLY A 188 -6.35 -5.98 16.52
CA GLY A 188 -5.81 -5.05 17.52
C GLY A 188 -4.54 -5.53 18.22
N LEU A 189 -3.97 -6.70 17.86
CA LEU A 189 -2.75 -7.20 18.49
C LEU A 189 -1.59 -6.20 18.32
N PRO A 190 -0.88 -5.82 19.41
CA PRO A 190 0.35 -5.06 19.30
C PRO A 190 1.41 -5.83 18.48
N LEU A 191 2.00 -5.17 17.48
CA LEU A 191 3.00 -5.75 16.59
C LEU A 191 4.43 -5.33 16.97
N THR A 192 4.58 -4.33 17.84
CA THR A 192 5.86 -3.85 18.35
C THR A 192 5.90 -3.94 19.87
N TYR A 193 7.12 -4.03 20.42
CA TYR A 193 7.34 -4.05 21.87
C TYR A 193 6.76 -2.80 22.55
N GLU A 194 7.00 -1.62 21.97
CA GLU A 194 6.48 -0.35 22.47
C GLU A 194 4.95 -0.34 22.53
N ALA A 195 4.29 -0.82 21.47
CA ALA A 195 2.85 -0.90 21.40
C ALA A 195 2.27 -1.89 22.42
N ALA A 196 2.97 -3.00 22.68
CA ALA A 196 2.58 -3.96 23.70
C ALA A 196 2.65 -3.33 25.10
N TRP A 197 3.75 -2.65 25.39
CA TRP A 197 3.95 -1.95 26.66
C TRP A 197 2.92 -0.83 26.89
N GLU A 198 2.61 -0.05 25.86
CA GLU A 198 1.56 0.98 25.91
C GLU A 198 0.18 0.36 26.16
N ALA A 199 -0.14 -0.74 25.46
CA ALA A 199 -1.40 -1.44 25.64
C ALA A 199 -1.56 -1.99 27.08
N ASP A 200 -0.50 -2.56 27.65
CA ASP A 200 -0.50 -3.06 29.02
C ASP A 200 -0.72 -1.92 30.03
N LYS A 201 -0.03 -0.78 29.85
CA LYS A 201 -0.24 0.42 30.68
C LYS A 201 -1.66 0.95 30.62
N VAL A 202 -2.23 1.02 29.41
CA VAL A 202 -3.63 1.46 29.22
C VAL A 202 -4.58 0.46 29.88
N SER A 203 -4.34 -0.83 29.74
CA SER A 203 -5.16 -1.88 30.36
C SER A 203 -5.13 -1.81 31.89
N GLN A 204 -3.95 -1.58 32.49
CA GLN A 204 -3.80 -1.38 33.93
C GLN A 204 -4.59 -0.16 34.40
N LYS A 205 -4.40 1.01 33.78
CA LYS A 205 -5.12 2.24 34.12
C LYS A 205 -6.63 2.11 33.92
N LEU A 206 -7.06 1.44 32.84
CA LEU A 206 -8.48 1.20 32.58
C LEU A 206 -9.09 0.32 33.69
N SER A 207 -8.37 -0.71 34.12
CA SER A 207 -8.80 -1.57 35.23
C SER A 207 -8.91 -0.79 36.54
N GLU A 208 -7.94 0.10 36.83
CA GLU A 208 -8.00 1.00 37.99
C GLU A 208 -9.19 1.97 37.93
N LEU A 209 -9.52 2.50 36.75
CA LEU A 209 -10.69 3.37 36.55
C LEU A 209 -12.01 2.61 36.71
N LEU A 210 -12.11 1.41 36.14
CA LEU A 210 -13.31 0.56 36.25
C LEU A 210 -13.57 0.07 37.67
N ASN A 211 -12.56 0.05 38.55
CA ASN A 211 -12.74 -0.27 39.97
C ASN A 211 -13.36 0.89 40.78
N ARG A 212 -13.56 2.08 40.19
CA ARG A 212 -14.24 3.19 40.85
C ARG A 212 -15.77 3.10 40.64
N PRO A 213 -16.58 2.99 41.71
CA PRO A 213 -18.02 2.77 41.59
C PRO A 213 -18.74 3.91 40.84
N GLU A 214 -18.30 5.16 41.06
CA GLU A 214 -18.83 6.36 40.38
C GLU A 214 -18.70 6.27 38.85
N ILE A 215 -17.60 5.68 38.36
CA ILE A 215 -17.34 5.50 36.94
C ILE A 215 -18.22 4.38 36.37
N LEU A 216 -18.38 3.27 37.11
CA LEU A 216 -19.27 2.18 36.69
C LEU A 216 -20.72 2.63 36.58
N GLU A 217 -21.20 3.45 37.51
CA GLU A 217 -22.56 3.98 37.48
C GLU A 217 -22.80 4.91 36.29
N THR A 218 -21.85 5.80 36.00
CA THR A 218 -21.93 6.71 34.84
C THR A 218 -21.82 5.96 33.51
N LEU A 219 -20.95 4.95 33.41
CA LEU A 219 -20.86 4.06 32.24
C LEU A 219 -22.13 3.25 32.05
N ALA A 220 -22.70 2.68 33.12
CA ALA A 220 -23.95 1.92 33.04
C ALA A 220 -25.12 2.81 32.59
N LYS A 221 -25.17 4.06 33.07
CA LYS A 221 -26.20 5.03 32.66
C LYS A 221 -26.06 5.42 31.18
N THR A 222 -24.85 5.78 30.74
CA THR A 222 -24.59 6.14 29.33
C THR A 222 -24.81 4.96 28.37
N LEU A 223 -24.40 3.74 28.74
CA LEU A 223 -24.68 2.55 27.93
C LEU A 223 -26.18 2.25 27.83
N ARG A 224 -26.95 2.43 28.91
CA ARG A 224 -28.41 2.33 28.86
C ARG A 224 -29.01 3.38 27.93
N GLU A 225 -28.55 4.62 27.99
CA GLU A 225 -29.03 5.69 27.11
C GLU A 225 -28.74 5.40 25.63
N ILE A 226 -27.57 4.84 25.30
CA ILE A 226 -27.20 4.43 23.93
C ILE A 226 -28.06 3.25 23.46
N LEU A 227 -28.23 2.23 24.30
CA LEU A 227 -29.04 1.04 23.97
C LEU A 227 -30.53 1.38 23.82
N VAL A 228 -31.06 2.31 24.62
CA VAL A 228 -32.44 2.79 24.53
C VAL A 228 -32.66 3.70 23.31
N LYS A 229 -31.65 4.49 22.91
CA LYS A 229 -31.74 5.35 21.72
C LYS A 229 -31.49 4.65 20.40
N GLY A 230 -31.02 3.40 20.38
CA GLY A 230 -30.79 2.64 19.14
C GLY A 230 -29.72 3.25 18.22
N GLU A 231 -28.94 4.21 18.70
CA GLU A 231 -27.85 4.84 17.96
C GLU A 231 -26.54 4.16 18.34
N GLY A 232 -26.36 2.92 17.86
CA GLY A 232 -25.02 2.42 17.66
C GLY A 232 -24.34 3.26 16.57
N PRO A 233 -23.00 3.45 16.60
CA PRO A 233 -22.26 4.17 15.55
C PRO A 233 -22.31 3.52 14.14
N TYR A 234 -23.16 2.49 13.96
CA TYR A 234 -23.46 1.79 12.72
C TYR A 234 -24.96 1.81 12.36
N ALA A 235 -25.76 2.71 12.94
CA ALA A 235 -27.13 2.94 12.48
C ALA A 235 -27.08 3.60 11.08
N THR A 236 -27.17 2.77 10.03
CA THR A 236 -27.43 3.25 8.67
C THR A 236 -28.77 3.99 8.66
N PRO A 237 -28.84 5.24 8.16
CA PRO A 237 -30.12 5.92 8.04
C PRO A 237 -31.04 5.13 7.08
N PRO A 238 -32.35 5.04 7.36
CA PRO A 238 -33.28 4.38 6.44
C PRO A 238 -33.25 5.11 5.09
N CYS A 239 -33.06 4.34 4.03
CA CYS A 239 -33.07 4.81 2.65
C CYS A 239 -34.33 5.64 2.39
N ARG A 240 -34.14 6.90 1.96
CA ARG A 240 -35.15 7.69 1.25
C ARG A 240 -34.81 7.71 -0.22
#